data_AF-A0A9W3TG98-F1
#
_entry.id   AF-A0A9W3TG98-F1
#
_cell.length_a   1.000
_cell.length_b   1.000
_cell.length_c   1.000
_cell.angle_alpha   90.00
_cell.angle_beta   90.00
_cell.angle_gamma   90.00
#
_symmetry.space_group_name_H-M   'P 1'
#
loop_
_entity.id
_entity.type
_entity.pdbx_description
1 polymer ?
#
loop_
_entity_poly.entity_id
_entity_poly.type
_entity_poly.pdbx_seq_one_letter_code
_entity_poly.pdbx_strand_id
1 'polypeptide(L)' 'MKNKKQVENIRNQLIKLGREVAVQHTTTQFPDWCLLKIGLHKVQGLPYEHYYYEGLLEPKSSDEQSN' A
#
# COMPACT_ATOMS: atom_id res chain seq x y z
N MET A 1 6.63 14.52 22.50
CA MET A 1 7.47 13.39 21.98
C MET A 1 6.78 12.02 22.02
N LYS A 2 5.90 11.69 22.99
CA LYS A 2 5.23 10.36 23.06
C LYS A 2 4.35 10.03 21.83
N ASN A 3 3.56 10.99 21.35
CA ASN A 3 2.63 10.76 20.22
C ASN A 3 3.35 10.41 18.90
N LYS A 4 4.53 10.98 18.63
CA LYS A 4 5.29 10.69 17.40
C LYS A 4 5.70 9.21 17.33
N LYS A 5 6.17 8.65 18.44
CA LYS A 5 6.55 7.22 18.52
C LYS A 5 5.35 6.29 18.38
N GLN A 6 4.20 6.68 18.93
CA GLN A 6 2.97 5.90 18.79
C GLN A 6 2.46 5.88 17.35
N VAL A 7 2.45 7.04 16.68
CA VAL A 7 2.07 7.14 15.26
C VAL A 7 3.00 6.29 14.39
N GLU A 8 4.31 6.32 14.65
CA GLU A 8 5.26 5.50 13.91
C GLU A 8 5.02 4.01 14.11
N ASN A 9 4.74 3.58 15.34
CA ASN A 9 4.43 2.19 15.63
C ASN A 9 3.15 1.73 14.89
N ILE A 10 2.11 2.55 14.90
CA ILE A 10 0.86 2.26 14.17
C ILE A 10 1.13 2.16 12.66
N ARG A 11 1.89 3.10 12.09
CA ARG A 11 2.28 3.05 10.68
C ARG A 11 2.99 1.75 10.34
N ASN A 12 3.97 1.34 11.14
CA ASN A 12 4.74 0.12 10.91
C ASN A 12 3.87 -1.14 11.02
N GLN A 13 2.92 -1.17 11.96
CA GLN A 13 1.95 -2.26 12.08
C GLN A 13 1.04 -2.35 10.84
N LEU A 14 0.57 -1.21 10.32
CA LEU A 14 -0.25 -1.17 9.11
C LEU A 14 0.54 -1.62 7.87
N ILE A 15 1.80 -1.20 7.72
CA ILE A 15 2.68 -1.66 6.63
C ILE A 15 2.87 -3.19 6.71
N LYS A 16 3.11 -3.72 7.92
CA LYS A 16 3.25 -5.17 8.13
C LYS A 16 1.97 -5.91 7.75
N LEU A 17 0.81 -5.44 8.21
CA LEU A 17 -0.48 -6.01 7.85
C LEU A 17 -0.71 -5.97 6.33
N GLY A 18 -0.41 -4.84 5.70
CA GLY A 18 -0.52 -4.72 4.24
C GLY A 18 0.36 -5.70 3.49
N ARG A 19 1.57 -5.97 4.00
CA ARG A 19 2.48 -6.98 3.46
C ARG A 19 1.89 -8.38 3.60
N GLU A 20 1.38 -8.72 4.77
CA GLU A 20 0.74 -10.02 5.04
C GLU A 20 -0.47 -10.27 4.14
N VAL A 21 -1.25 -9.23 3.82
CA VAL A 21 -2.35 -9.33 2.85
C VAL A 21 -1.78 -9.53 1.44
N ALA A 22 -0.86 -8.67 0.99
CA ALA A 22 -0.33 -8.75 -0.38
C ALA A 22 0.28 -10.13 -0.70
N VAL A 23 1.06 -10.72 0.20
CA VAL A 23 1.72 -12.02 -0.03
C VAL A 23 0.75 -13.20 -0.10
N GLN A 24 -0.49 -13.05 0.35
CA GLN A 24 -1.53 -14.08 0.17
C GLN A 24 -2.05 -14.13 -1.27
N HIS A 25 -1.85 -13.05 -2.04
CA HIS A 25 -2.42 -12.88 -3.37
C HIS A 25 -1.36 -12.77 -4.48
N THR A 26 -0.14 -12.32 -4.16
CA THR A 26 0.90 -12.08 -5.16
C THR A 26 2.32 -12.18 -4.59
N THR A 27 3.30 -12.38 -5.47
CA THR A 27 4.74 -12.25 -5.17
C THR A 27 5.29 -10.86 -5.48
N THR A 28 4.46 -9.95 -6.04
CA THR A 28 4.83 -8.56 -6.34
C THR A 28 5.32 -7.84 -5.08
N GLN A 29 6.46 -7.18 -5.20
CA GLN A 29 7.02 -6.36 -4.12
C GLN A 29 6.43 -4.95 -4.17
N PHE A 30 5.54 -4.64 -3.22
CA PHE A 30 4.98 -3.31 -3.07
C PHE A 30 5.88 -2.40 -2.20
N PRO A 31 5.98 -1.11 -2.52
CA PRO A 31 6.63 -0.12 -1.66
C PRO A 31 5.80 0.14 -0.39
N ASP A 32 6.46 0.60 0.67
CA ASP A 32 5.83 0.77 2.00
C ASP A 32 4.60 1.69 2.00
N TRP A 33 4.56 2.73 1.15
CA TRP A 33 3.38 3.60 1.05
C TRP A 33 2.16 2.85 0.49
N CYS A 34 2.37 1.88 -0.40
CA CYS A 34 1.31 1.06 -0.98
C CYS A 34 0.86 0.01 0.04
N LEU A 35 1.82 -0.64 0.72
CA LEU A 35 1.54 -1.55 1.84
C LEU A 35 0.75 -0.86 2.97
N LEU A 36 1.06 0.40 3.28
CA LEU A 36 0.30 1.18 4.24
C LEU A 36 -1.18 1.33 3.81
N LYS A 37 -1.46 1.61 2.52
CA LYS A 37 -2.82 1.69 1.99
C LYS A 37 -3.55 0.35 2.07
N ILE A 38 -2.87 -0.75 1.72
CA ILE A 38 -3.42 -2.10 1.81
C ILE A 38 -3.80 -2.44 3.27
N GLY A 39 -2.90 -2.17 4.22
CA GLY A 39 -3.15 -2.38 5.64
C GLY A 39 -4.32 -1.56 6.17
N LEU A 40 -4.44 -0.29 5.76
CA LEU A 40 -5.58 0.56 6.10
C LEU A 40 -6.90 0.00 5.55
N HIS A 41 -6.94 -0.39 4.28
CA HIS A 41 -8.14 -0.98 3.67
C HIS A 41 -8.57 -2.26 4.40
N LYS A 42 -7.61 -3.10 4.79
CA LYS A 42 -7.91 -4.31 5.57
C LYS A 42 -8.56 -3.99 6.92
N VAL A 43 -8.05 -2.99 7.65
CA VAL A 43 -8.64 -2.54 8.91
C VAL A 43 -10.04 -1.95 8.71
N GLN A 44 -10.28 -1.28 7.58
CA GLN A 44 -11.58 -0.74 7.21
C GLN A 44 -12.58 -1.81 6.73
N GLY A 45 -12.14 -3.06 6.57
CA GLY A 45 -12.99 -4.13 6.04
C GLY A 45 -13.23 -4.04 4.52
N LEU A 46 -12.42 -3.25 3.81
CA LEU A 46 -12.49 -3.16 2.35
C LEU A 46 -11.84 -4.40 1.70
N PRO A 47 -12.36 -4.85 0.55
CA PRO A 47 -11.76 -5.96 -0.18
C PRO A 47 -10.36 -5.60 -0.71
N TYR A 48 -9.51 -6.62 -0.82
CA TYR A 48 -8.21 -6.47 -1.46
C TYR A 48 -8.35 -6.60 -2.98
N GLU A 49 -8.17 -5.48 -3.68
CA GLU A 49 -8.23 -5.41 -5.14
C GLU A 49 -6.81 -5.42 -5.72
N HIS A 50 -6.29 -6.61 -6.03
CA HIS A 50 -4.90 -6.79 -6.46
C HIS A 50 -4.48 -5.87 -7.62
N TYR A 51 -5.25 -5.88 -8.72
CA TYR A 51 -4.96 -5.10 -9.93
C TYR A 51 -4.99 -3.59 -9.70
N TYR A 52 -5.81 -3.11 -8.76
CA TYR A 52 -5.81 -1.70 -8.40
C TYR A 52 -4.45 -1.28 -7.83
N TYR A 53 -3.90 -2.06 -6.90
CA TYR A 53 -2.62 -1.74 -6.27
C TYR A 53 -1.43 -1.91 -7.20
N GLU A 54 -1.46 -2.90 -8.11
CA GLU A 54 -0.44 -3.01 -9.16
C GLU A 54 -0.49 -1.84 -10.13
N GLY A 55 -1.68 -1.41 -10.56
CA GLY A 55 -1.84 -0.23 -11.41
C GLY A 55 -1.38 1.08 -10.77
N LEU A 56 -1.28 1.15 -9.43
CA LEU A 56 -0.65 2.29 -8.73
C LEU A 56 0.88 2.29 -8.80
N LEU A 57 1.51 1.16 -9.16
CA LEU A 57 2.97 1.05 -9.35
C LEU A 57 3.40 1.43 -10.75
N GLU A 58 2.51 1.30 -11.73
CA GLU A 58 2.82 1.68 -13.09
C GLU A 58 3.13 3.18 -13.15
N PRO A 59 4.24 3.58 -13.79
CA PRO A 59 4.45 4.98 -14.09
C PRO A 59 3.26 5.43 -14.94
N LYS A 60 2.67 6.59 -14.62
CA LYS A 60 1.66 7.22 -15.47
C LYS A 60 2.30 7.62 -16.80
N SER A 61 2.56 6.67 -17.69
CA SER A 61 2.98 6.93 -19.05
C SER A 61 1.73 7.24 -19.86
N SER A 62 1.19 8.46 -19.72
CA SER A 62 0.22 9.07 -20.64
C SER A 62 -0.02 10.53 -20.27
N ASP A 63 1.03 11.35 -20.27
CA ASP A 63 0.87 12.77 -20.58
C ASP A 63 1.67 13.03 -21.85
N GLU A 64 0.93 13.06 -22.96
CA GLU A 64 1.15 13.85 -24.16
C GLU A 64 2.51 14.57 -24.25
N GLN A 65 3.49 13.93 -24.91
CA GLN A 65 4.51 14.67 -25.66
C GLN A 65 4.22 14.49 -27.15
N SER A 66 3.15 15.12 -27.62
CA SER A 66 3.06 15.59 -29.00
C SER A 66 3.58 17.01 -29.01
N ASN A 67 4.79 17.21 -29.53
CA ASN A 67 5.30 18.50 -29.98
C ASN A 67 6.14 18.28 -31.22
#